data_AF-A0A6P1RMK8-F1
#
_entry.id   AF-A0A6P1RMK8-F1
#
_cell.length_a   1.000
_cell.length_b   1.000
_cell.length_c   1.000
_cell.angle_alpha   90.00
_cell.angle_beta   90.00
_cell.angle_gamma   90.00
#
_symmetry.space_group_name_H-M   'P 1'
#
loop_
_entity.id
_entity.type
_entity.pdbx_description
1 polymer ?
#
loop_
_entity_poly.entity_id
_entity_poly.type
_entity_poly.pdbx_seq_one_letter_code
_entity_poly.pdbx_strand_id
1 'polypeptide(L)'
;MGRARRACAKNSFIAHQRGAVAFETLIVYPVLVAFLLMPLADVAAAGFQFISAWTALRSFGQYVQYYNPLGPDGSVTWRPGLQTTVAGHTIGNLRVVCGDAGATCSPSNIDFPKYITFSTTITLAPIVLRRVLCPTTCTFTLPYSERFQ
;
A
#
# COMPACT_ATOMS: atom_id res chain seq x y z
N MET A 1 1.72 13.45 -85.17
CA MET A 1 0.85 13.45 -83.97
C MET A 1 1.44 12.55 -82.89
N GLY A 2 2.00 13.10 -81.81
CA GLY A 2 2.56 12.33 -80.69
C GLY A 2 1.53 12.09 -79.58
N ARG A 3 1.32 10.82 -79.19
CA ARG A 3 0.46 10.42 -78.06
C ARG A 3 1.19 10.66 -76.73
N ALA A 4 0.80 11.70 -75.99
CA ALA A 4 1.20 11.85 -74.60
C ALA A 4 0.40 10.89 -73.71
N ARG A 5 1.07 9.88 -73.14
CA ARG A 5 0.51 9.02 -72.10
C ARG A 5 0.41 9.84 -70.80
N ARG A 6 -0.81 10.06 -70.31
CA ARG A 6 -1.03 10.57 -68.95
C ARG A 6 -0.56 9.50 -67.97
N ALA A 7 0.63 9.68 -67.40
CA ALA A 7 1.06 8.94 -66.23
C ALA A 7 0.16 9.40 -65.07
N CYS A 8 -0.86 8.61 -64.73
CA CYS A 8 -1.65 8.82 -63.54
C CYS A 8 -0.71 8.85 -62.33
N ALA A 9 -0.69 9.99 -61.64
CA ALA A 9 0.05 10.23 -60.41
C ALA A 9 -0.49 9.33 -59.28
N LYS A 10 -0.09 8.06 -59.27
CA LYS A 10 -0.32 7.12 -58.16
C LYS A 10 0.69 7.30 -57.02
N ASN A 11 1.72 8.12 -57.20
CA ASN A 11 2.81 8.28 -56.22
C ASN A 11 2.51 9.30 -55.11
N SER A 12 1.40 10.03 -55.15
CA SER A 12 1.08 11.04 -54.12
C SER A 12 0.57 10.45 -52.81
N PHE A 13 0.08 9.20 -52.81
CA PHE A 13 -0.48 8.58 -51.59
C PHE A 13 0.57 7.88 -50.72
N ILE A 14 1.73 7.52 -51.27
CA ILE A 14 2.82 6.87 -50.52
C ILE A 14 3.66 7.89 -49.72
N ALA A 15 3.59 9.18 -50.07
CA ALA A 15 4.36 10.24 -49.40
C ALA A 15 3.87 10.61 -47.99
N HIS A 16 2.66 10.21 -47.58
CA HIS A 16 2.06 10.61 -46.29
C HIS A 16 2.15 9.56 -45.18
N GLN A 17 3.00 8.53 -45.30
CA GLN A 17 3.23 7.58 -44.20
C GLN A 17 3.77 8.23 -42.91
N ARG A 18 4.37 9.43 -42.99
CA ARG A 18 4.80 10.18 -41.80
C ARG A 18 3.64 10.75 -40.97
N GLY A 19 2.48 10.99 -41.59
CA GLY A 19 1.27 11.46 -40.90
C GLY A 19 0.53 10.35 -40.14
N ALA A 20 0.56 9.12 -40.68
CA ALA A 20 -0.02 7.95 -40.01
C ALA A 20 0.70 7.63 -38.68
N VAL A 21 2.04 7.73 -38.66
CA VAL A 21 2.84 7.56 -37.44
C VAL A 21 2.52 8.63 -36.39
N ALA A 22 2.28 9.88 -36.80
CA ALA A 22 1.86 10.94 -35.89
C ALA A 22 0.47 10.68 -35.26
N PHE A 23 -0.49 10.18 -36.04
CA PHE A 23 -1.80 9.81 -35.49
C PHE A 23 -1.76 8.58 -34.59
N GLU A 24 -0.91 7.59 -34.90
CA GLU A 24 -0.67 6.46 -34.00
C GLU A 24 -0.10 6.94 -32.66
N THR A 25 0.87 7.87 -32.65
CA THR A 25 1.37 8.40 -31.37
C THR A 25 0.31 9.13 -30.57
N LEU A 26 -0.63 9.85 -31.21
CA LEU A 26 -1.73 10.55 -30.54
C LEU A 26 -2.79 9.61 -29.95
N ILE A 27 -2.91 8.38 -30.46
CA ILE A 27 -3.88 7.38 -29.96
C ILE A 27 -3.19 6.39 -29.00
N VAL A 28 -2.02 5.88 -29.36
CA VAL A 28 -1.26 4.90 -28.57
C VAL A 28 -0.79 5.52 -27.26
N TYR A 29 -0.35 6.78 -27.26
CA TYR A 29 0.14 7.42 -26.03
C TYR A 29 -0.92 7.54 -24.93
N PRO A 30 -2.13 8.12 -25.16
CA PRO A 30 -3.15 8.17 -24.11
C PRO A 30 -3.65 6.78 -23.72
N VAL A 31 -3.69 5.82 -24.64
CA VAL A 31 -4.02 4.42 -24.31
C VAL A 31 -2.96 3.83 -23.37
N LEU A 32 -1.67 4.02 -23.67
CA LEU A 32 -0.58 3.50 -22.83
C LEU A 32 -0.57 4.19 -21.46
N VAL A 33 -0.82 5.50 -21.40
CA VAL A 33 -0.95 6.24 -20.14
C VAL A 33 -2.14 5.73 -19.31
N ALA A 34 -3.32 5.60 -19.92
CA ALA A 34 -4.55 5.26 -19.23
C ALA A 34 -4.61 3.79 -18.78
N PHE A 35 -4.09 2.86 -19.59
CA PHE A 35 -4.20 1.42 -19.31
C PHE A 35 -2.94 0.80 -18.71
N LEU A 36 -1.76 1.44 -18.83
CA LEU A 36 -0.51 0.90 -18.29
C LEU A 36 0.05 1.77 -17.16
N LEU A 37 0.32 3.05 -17.44
CA LEU A 37 1.05 3.90 -16.49
C LEU A 37 0.20 4.32 -15.28
N MET A 38 -1.04 4.75 -15.49
CA MET A 38 -1.91 5.14 -14.38
C MET A 38 -2.27 3.95 -13.45
N PRO A 39 -2.67 2.77 -13.95
CA PRO A 39 -2.91 1.61 -13.09
C PRO A 39 -1.65 1.17 -12.34
N LEU A 40 -0.48 1.22 -12.99
CA LEU A 40 0.79 0.91 -12.32
C LEU A 40 1.11 1.91 -11.20
N ALA A 41 0.87 3.20 -11.43
CA ALA A 41 1.05 4.23 -10.42
C ALA A 41 0.11 4.04 -9.22
N ASP A 42 -1.14 3.66 -9.45
CA ASP A 42 -2.09 3.34 -8.36
C ASP A 42 -1.61 2.18 -7.49
N VAL A 43 -1.14 1.08 -8.11
CA VAL A 43 -0.62 -0.09 -7.39
C VAL A 43 0.66 0.29 -6.64
N ALA A 44 1.55 1.05 -7.26
CA ALA A 44 2.78 1.50 -6.62
C ALA A 44 2.48 2.39 -5.40
N ALA A 45 1.59 3.37 -5.54
CA ALA A 45 1.17 4.25 -4.45
C ALA A 45 0.53 3.44 -3.30
N ALA A 46 -0.33 2.48 -3.62
CA ALA A 46 -0.92 1.57 -2.63
C ALA A 46 0.15 0.75 -1.90
N GLY A 47 1.12 0.20 -2.64
CA GLY A 47 2.24 -0.56 -2.10
C GLY A 47 3.12 0.27 -1.16
N PHE A 48 3.45 1.51 -1.54
CA PHE A 48 4.22 2.42 -0.68
C PHE A 48 3.48 2.77 0.61
N GLN A 49 2.17 3.01 0.56
CA GLN A 49 1.34 3.24 1.75
C GLN A 49 1.31 2.01 2.67
N PHE A 50 1.21 0.81 2.10
CA PHE A 50 1.26 -0.43 2.88
C PHE A 50 2.62 -0.62 3.56
N ILE A 51 3.71 -0.47 2.81
CA ILE A 51 5.08 -0.67 3.32
C ILE A 51 5.39 0.36 4.40
N SER A 52 5.09 1.64 4.16
CA SER A 52 5.31 2.70 5.16
C SER A 52 4.56 2.43 6.47
N ALA A 53 3.28 2.04 6.39
CA ALA A 53 2.51 1.66 7.57
C ALA A 53 3.09 0.43 8.29
N TRP A 54 3.54 -0.59 7.54
CA TRP A 54 4.17 -1.77 8.13
C TRP A 54 5.51 -1.44 8.82
N THR A 55 6.30 -0.55 8.22
CA THR A 55 7.54 -0.07 8.85
C THR A 55 7.25 0.74 10.12
N ALA A 56 6.19 1.54 10.13
CA ALA A 56 5.74 2.26 11.31
C ALA A 56 5.35 1.28 12.44
N LEU A 57 4.57 0.25 12.14
CA LEU A 57 4.22 -0.82 13.09
C LEU A 57 5.46 -1.50 13.65
N ARG A 58 6.42 -1.87 12.81
CA ARG A 58 7.66 -2.53 13.25
C ARG A 58 8.51 -1.62 14.13
N SER A 59 8.61 -0.34 13.80
CA SER A 59 9.36 0.64 14.60
C SER A 59 8.70 0.87 15.97
N PHE A 60 7.36 0.86 16.01
CA PHE A 60 6.63 0.91 17.27
C PHE A 60 6.85 -0.37 18.08
N GLY A 61 6.87 -1.53 17.44
CA GLY A 61 7.14 -2.79 18.13
C GLY A 61 8.51 -2.80 18.82
N GLN A 62 9.55 -2.36 18.10
CA GLN A 62 10.88 -2.16 18.70
C GLN A 62 10.84 -1.19 19.89
N TYR A 63 10.08 -0.10 19.80
CA TYR A 63 9.91 0.84 20.91
C TYR A 63 9.24 0.19 22.13
N VAL A 64 8.17 -0.60 21.93
CA VAL A 64 7.47 -1.28 23.03
C VAL A 64 8.33 -2.40 23.65
N GLN A 65 9.17 -3.07 22.87
CA GLN A 65 10.11 -4.07 23.41
C GLN A 65 11.11 -3.46 24.40
N TYR A 66 11.58 -2.23 24.17
CA TYR A 66 12.43 -1.51 25.13
C TYR A 66 11.64 -0.98 26.33
N TYR A 67 10.38 -0.60 26.14
CA TYR A 67 9.50 -0.10 27.19
C TYR A 67 8.37 -1.09 27.47
N ASN A 68 8.74 -2.29 27.90
CA ASN A 68 7.79 -3.36 28.15
C ASN A 68 6.73 -2.92 29.18
N PRO A 69 5.43 -2.87 28.81
CA PRO A 69 4.37 -2.47 29.72
C PRO A 69 4.01 -3.58 30.73
N LEU A 70 4.50 -4.82 30.53
CA LEU A 70 4.19 -5.93 31.41
C LEU A 70 5.10 -5.94 32.63
N GLY A 71 4.50 -5.74 33.81
CA GLY A 71 5.14 -5.91 35.10
C GLY A 71 5.40 -7.39 35.44
N PRO A 72 6.28 -7.67 36.43
CA PRO A 72 6.56 -9.03 36.88
C PRO A 72 5.35 -9.73 37.51
N ASP A 73 4.33 -8.97 37.92
CA ASP A 73 3.06 -9.44 38.48
C ASP A 73 1.97 -9.67 37.41
N GLY A 74 2.28 -9.47 36.12
CA GLY A 74 1.31 -9.60 35.04
C GLY A 74 0.43 -8.36 34.84
N SER A 75 0.66 -7.27 35.58
CA SER A 75 -0.01 -6.00 35.36
C SER A 75 0.49 -5.33 34.07
N VAL A 76 -0.42 -4.75 33.29
CA VAL A 76 -0.06 -4.03 32.06
C VAL A 76 -0.15 -2.54 32.32
N THR A 77 1.00 -1.88 32.42
CA THR A 77 1.11 -0.44 32.66
C THR A 77 1.83 0.24 31.49
N TRP A 78 1.07 0.97 30.67
CA TRP A 78 1.63 1.76 29.58
C TRP A 78 2.21 3.08 30.11
N ARG A 79 3.33 3.51 29.54
CA ARG A 79 3.98 4.77 29.91
C ARG A 79 3.08 5.98 29.55
N PRO A 80 2.95 6.99 30.44
CA PRO A 80 2.30 8.25 30.06
C PRO A 80 3.06 8.90 28.90
N GLY A 81 2.34 9.30 27.85
CA GLY A 81 2.94 9.83 26.62
C GLY A 81 3.40 8.78 25.61
N LEU A 82 2.89 7.56 25.68
CA LEU A 82 3.09 6.55 24.65
C LEU A 82 2.72 7.10 23.27
N GLN A 83 3.62 6.94 22.29
CA GLN A 83 3.37 7.39 20.93
C GLN A 83 2.26 6.54 20.30
N THR A 84 1.06 7.10 20.22
CA THR A 84 -0.07 6.50 19.49
C THR A 84 -0.07 6.87 18.01
N THR A 85 0.99 7.54 17.53
CA THR A 85 1.14 7.94 16.14
C THR A 85 2.61 7.84 15.75
N VAL A 86 2.90 7.03 14.73
CA VAL A 86 4.25 6.79 14.24
C VAL A 86 4.26 6.97 12.73
N ALA A 87 5.17 7.83 12.24
CA ALA A 87 5.27 8.18 10.82
C ALA A 87 3.92 8.65 10.19
N GLY A 88 3.08 9.32 10.97
CA GLY A 88 1.75 9.79 10.53
C GLY A 88 0.64 8.73 10.58
N HIS A 89 0.95 7.49 10.98
CA HIS A 89 -0.01 6.42 11.14
C HIS A 89 -0.45 6.28 12.60
N THR A 90 -1.75 6.29 12.85
CA THR A 90 -2.32 6.10 14.19
C THR A 90 -2.32 4.63 14.58
N ILE A 91 -1.75 4.34 15.75
CA ILE A 91 -1.67 2.99 16.31
C ILE A 91 -2.79 2.83 17.34
N GLY A 92 -3.60 1.80 17.15
CA GLY A 92 -4.76 1.48 17.98
C GLY A 92 -4.75 0.02 18.46
N ASN A 93 -5.72 -0.31 19.31
CA ASN A 93 -5.93 -1.66 19.85
C ASN A 93 -4.69 -2.29 20.51
N LEU A 94 -3.90 -1.48 21.22
CA LEU A 94 -2.73 -1.97 21.95
C LEU A 94 -3.15 -2.92 23.06
N ARG A 95 -2.71 -4.18 22.98
CA ARG A 95 -3.01 -5.22 23.96
C ARG A 95 -1.79 -6.11 24.17
N VAL A 96 -1.63 -6.56 25.41
CA VAL A 96 -0.61 -7.54 25.78
C VAL A 96 -1.32 -8.85 26.08
N VAL A 97 -0.85 -9.90 25.42
CA VAL A 97 -1.43 -11.24 25.42
C VAL A 97 -0.40 -12.20 25.99
N CYS A 98 -0.81 -13.09 26.89
CA CYS A 98 0.03 -14.12 27.47
C CYS A 98 -0.55 -15.49 27.12
N GLY A 99 0.27 -16.31 26.48
CA GLY A 99 -0.08 -17.65 25.98
C GLY A 99 -0.75 -17.65 24.60
N ASP A 100 -0.77 -18.84 24.00
CA ASP A 100 -1.21 -19.04 22.62
C ASP A 100 -2.74 -19.00 22.45
N ALA A 101 -3.48 -18.94 23.57
CA ALA A 101 -4.95 -18.87 23.60
C ALA A 101 -5.51 -17.45 23.40
N GLY A 102 -4.66 -16.42 23.24
CA GLY A 102 -5.13 -15.04 23.06
C GLY A 102 -5.61 -14.36 24.34
N ALA A 103 -5.30 -14.92 25.51
CA ALA A 103 -5.71 -14.38 26.80
C ALA A 103 -4.89 -13.13 27.18
N THR A 104 -5.53 -12.15 27.80
CA THR A 104 -4.82 -11.02 28.41
C THR A 104 -3.88 -11.52 29.51
N CYS A 105 -2.74 -10.86 29.66
CA CYS A 105 -1.80 -11.19 30.72
C CYS A 105 -2.42 -10.98 32.11
N SER A 106 -2.17 -11.94 32.99
CA SER A 106 -2.57 -11.99 34.38
C SER A 106 -1.48 -12.72 35.19
N PRO A 107 -1.44 -12.58 36.52
CA PRO A 107 -0.44 -13.26 37.35
C PRO A 107 -0.41 -14.78 37.18
N SER A 108 -1.50 -15.38 36.68
CA SER A 108 -1.66 -16.83 36.50
C SER A 108 -1.13 -17.37 35.17
N ASN A 109 -0.79 -16.50 34.21
CA ASN A 109 -0.35 -16.92 32.86
C ASN A 109 0.94 -16.24 32.38
N ILE A 110 1.72 -15.63 33.28
CA ILE A 110 2.97 -14.92 32.97
C ILE A 110 4.14 -15.82 32.53
N ASP A 111 4.05 -17.13 32.76
CA ASP A 111 5.09 -18.11 32.37
C ASP A 111 4.95 -18.56 30.90
N PHE A 112 3.85 -18.22 30.25
CA PHE A 112 3.57 -18.55 28.86
C PHE A 112 4.16 -17.51 27.90
N PRO A 113 4.37 -17.84 26.60
CA PRO A 113 4.91 -16.91 25.61
C PRO A 113 4.06 -15.63 25.53
N LYS A 114 4.72 -14.48 25.51
CA LYS A 114 4.06 -13.18 25.61
C LYS A 114 4.09 -12.48 24.27
N TYR A 115 2.95 -11.91 23.89
CA TYR A 115 2.75 -11.22 22.63
C TYR A 115 2.18 -9.83 22.85
N ILE A 116 2.68 -8.85 22.13
CA ILE A 116 2.08 -7.54 22.01
C ILE A 116 1.33 -7.51 20.68
N THR A 117 0.09 -7.02 20.73
CA THR A 117 -0.76 -6.85 19.55
C THR A 117 -1.21 -5.41 19.44
N PHE A 118 -1.19 -4.88 18.22
CA PHE A 118 -1.66 -3.55 17.90
C PHE A 118 -2.07 -3.48 16.42
N SER A 119 -2.78 -2.44 16.04
CA SER A 119 -3.18 -2.25 14.65
C SER A 119 -3.03 -0.82 14.19
N THR A 120 -2.90 -0.63 12.88
CA THR A 120 -2.91 0.68 12.24
C THR A 120 -3.90 0.70 11.09
N THR A 121 -4.42 1.88 10.77
CA THR A 121 -5.36 2.08 9.67
C THR A 121 -4.70 2.88 8.56
N ILE A 122 -4.79 2.38 7.33
CA ILE A 122 -4.37 3.08 6.12
C ILE A 122 -5.57 3.40 5.24
N THR A 123 -5.51 4.53 4.54
CA THR A 123 -6.53 4.96 3.59
C THR A 123 -5.93 5.09 2.20
N LEU A 124 -6.40 4.27 1.27
CA LEU A 124 -5.97 4.28 -0.12
C LEU A 124 -6.80 5.30 -0.93
N ALA A 125 -6.16 6.00 -1.86
CA ALA A 125 -6.83 6.93 -2.77
C ALA A 125 -6.45 6.64 -4.24
N PRO A 126 -6.79 5.45 -4.78
CA PRO A 126 -6.50 5.10 -6.17
C PRO A 126 -7.37 5.91 -7.15
N ILE A 127 -6.79 6.25 -8.31
CA ILE A 127 -7.41 7.09 -9.34
C ILE A 127 -8.18 6.23 -10.35
N VAL A 128 -7.57 5.17 -10.89
CA VAL A 128 -8.10 4.32 -11.95
C VAL A 128 -8.58 2.97 -11.40
N LEU A 129 -7.81 2.35 -10.51
CA LEU A 129 -8.08 1.01 -9.97
C LEU A 129 -9.00 1.02 -8.74
N ARG A 130 -9.75 2.09 -8.49
CA ARG A 130 -10.59 2.23 -7.30
C ARG A 130 -11.59 1.10 -7.10
N ARG A 131 -12.24 0.62 -8.16
CA ARG A 131 -13.19 -0.51 -8.07
C ARG A 131 -12.52 -1.85 -7.76
N VAL A 132 -11.25 -2.01 -8.13
CA VAL A 132 -10.49 -3.26 -7.95
C VAL A 132 -9.81 -3.27 -6.58
N LEU A 133 -9.15 -2.17 -6.22
CA LEU A 133 -8.41 -2.03 -4.96
C LEU A 133 -9.33 -1.75 -3.77
N CYS A 134 -10.48 -1.12 -3.99
CA CYS A 134 -11.45 -0.79 -2.94
C CYS A 134 -12.87 -1.28 -3.31
N PRO A 135 -13.15 -2.59 -3.20
CA PRO A 135 -14.46 -3.14 -3.54
C PRO A 135 -15.57 -2.64 -2.61
N THR A 136 -15.26 -2.39 -1.32
CA THR A 136 -16.23 -1.93 -0.31
C THR A 136 -15.78 -0.64 0.36
N THR A 137 -14.55 -0.61 0.90
CA THR A 137 -13.94 0.57 1.50
C THR A 137 -12.48 0.68 1.05
N CYS A 138 -11.94 1.91 1.04
CA CYS A 138 -10.52 2.14 0.80
C CYS A 138 -9.70 2.21 2.10
N THR A 139 -10.31 1.88 3.23
CA THR A 139 -9.70 1.95 4.56
C THR A 139 -9.40 0.55 5.05
N PHE A 140 -8.13 0.25 5.27
CA PHE A 140 -7.68 -1.08 5.67
C PHE A 140 -7.00 -1.02 7.03
N THR A 141 -7.39 -1.94 7.92
CA THR A 141 -6.77 -2.10 9.23
C THR A 141 -5.74 -3.22 9.15
N LEU A 142 -4.48 -2.89 9.42
CA LEU A 142 -3.38 -3.84 9.47
C LEU A 142 -3.16 -4.28 10.92
N PRO A 143 -3.42 -5.56 11.26
CA PRO A 143 -3.02 -6.10 12.54
C PRO A 143 -1.52 -6.41 12.54
N TYR A 144 -0.87 -6.16 13.67
CA TYR A 144 0.51 -6.54 13.93
C TYR A 144 0.58 -7.25 15.27
N SER A 145 1.35 -8.32 15.31
CA SER A 145 1.69 -9.04 16.53
C SER A 145 3.18 -9.30 16.57
N GLU A 146 3.76 -9.13 17.74
CA GLU A 146 5.15 -9.46 18.01
C GLU A 146 5.27 -10.22 19.32
N ARG A 147 6.19 -11.18 19.36
CA ARG A 147 6.54 -11.88 20.59
C ARG A 147 7.59 -11.09 21.34
N PHE A 148 7.42 -10.94 22.64
CA PHE A 148 8.41 -10.34 23.53
C PHE A 148 8.66 -11.30 24.69
N GLN A 149 9.73 -12.10 24.59
CA GLN A 149 10.18 -13.08 25.59
C GLN A 149 9.17 -14.22 25.87
#